data_AF-A0A850NDH7-F1
#
_entry.id   AF-A0A850NDH7-F1
#
_cell.length_a   1.000
_cell.length_b   1.000
_cell.length_c   1.000
_cell.angle_alpha   90.00
_cell.angle_beta   90.00
_cell.angle_gamma   90.00
#
_symmetry.space_group_name_H-M   'P 1'
#
loop_
_entity.id
_entity.type
_entity.pdbx_description
1 polymer ?
#
loop_
_entity_poly.entity_id
_entity_poly.type
_entity_poly.pdbx_seq_one_letter_code
_entity_poly.pdbx_strand_id
1 'polypeptide(L)'
;MASKIEVKDLLEAGVHFGHLTRKWNPNMAPYIYMERNGIHVINLYKTVAKLEEANEALKKIAASGRKILFVATKKQAKDIVADKVSKVNMPYITERWPGGMLTNFVTIRKAVKKMAAIDRMKKDGTFNTLSKKERLQVDRLRAKLDKNLGSIADMTRLPGALFIVDTMREHIAVKEAQKLNIPIFAMVDTNSDPRDVDYAIPSNDDAGKSIEAILESVTSAVAEGLEERKSEKGSGKDKDEDTPKKEKKSTEEKPAKKAEAAPKKEVKADDLTKIEGIGPKAAEALVESGITTYAELAKTDADDIKETLTEASSTLAHLDPTSWPKQAKMAADGEWDELKEWQDSVKGGVE
;
A
#
# COMPACT_ATOMS: atom_id res chain seq x y z
N MET A 1 -12.45 -17.18 19.89
CA MET A 1 -11.21 -17.99 19.94
C MET A 1 -11.21 -18.84 18.69
N ALA A 2 -10.27 -18.60 17.78
CA ALA A 2 -10.06 -19.44 16.61
C ALA A 2 -10.01 -20.90 17.08
N SER A 3 -10.91 -21.71 16.55
CA SER A 3 -10.89 -23.15 16.75
C SER A 3 -9.54 -23.65 16.28
N LYS A 4 -8.70 -24.09 17.23
CA LYS A 4 -7.41 -24.68 16.92
C LYS A 4 -7.69 -25.88 16.02
N ILE A 5 -7.22 -25.82 14.77
CA ILE A 5 -7.53 -26.87 13.80
C ILE A 5 -6.85 -28.15 14.23
N GLU A 6 -7.65 -29.19 14.39
CA GLU A 6 -7.14 -30.52 14.69
C GLU A 6 -6.73 -31.24 13.42
N VAL A 7 -5.75 -32.15 13.54
CA VAL A 7 -5.32 -33.00 12.43
C VAL A 7 -6.49 -33.81 11.87
N LYS A 8 -7.45 -34.18 12.72
CA LYS A 8 -8.65 -34.93 12.33
C LYS A 8 -9.52 -34.15 11.35
N ASP A 9 -9.74 -32.86 11.58
CA ASP A 9 -10.54 -32.01 10.70
C ASP A 9 -9.88 -31.87 9.31
N LEU A 10 -8.55 -31.69 9.28
CA LEU A 10 -7.77 -31.64 8.03
C LEU A 10 -7.79 -32.99 7.28
N LEU A 11 -7.80 -34.10 8.01
CA LEU A 11 -7.91 -35.44 7.43
C LEU A 11 -9.27 -35.63 6.76
N GLU A 12 -10.36 -35.28 7.45
CA GLU A 12 -11.74 -35.36 6.95
C GLU A 12 -11.99 -34.41 5.75
N ALA A 13 -11.37 -33.23 5.77
CA ALA A 13 -11.41 -32.28 4.66
C ALA A 13 -10.59 -32.72 3.43
N GLY A 14 -9.76 -33.76 3.54
CA GLY A 14 -8.95 -34.30 2.44
C GLY A 14 -7.70 -33.47 2.12
N VAL A 15 -7.16 -32.75 3.11
CA VAL A 15 -5.96 -31.89 2.95
C VAL A 15 -4.68 -32.70 2.72
N HIS A 16 -4.67 -33.95 3.18
CA HIS A 16 -3.53 -34.86 3.09
C HIS A 16 -3.28 -35.44 1.69
N PHE A 17 -4.23 -35.32 0.76
CA PHE A 17 -4.05 -35.84 -0.59
C PHE A 17 -3.15 -34.90 -1.40
N GLY A 18 -2.04 -35.42 -1.90
CA GLY A 18 -1.21 -34.73 -2.88
C GLY A 18 -1.48 -35.19 -4.31
N HIS A 19 -0.52 -34.91 -5.19
CA HIS A 19 -0.54 -35.31 -6.59
C HIS A 19 0.10 -36.70 -6.83
N LEU A 20 0.00 -37.15 -8.08
CA LEU A 20 0.68 -38.34 -8.58
C LEU A 20 2.20 -38.21 -8.44
N THR A 21 2.87 -39.33 -8.14
CA THR A 21 4.32 -39.35 -7.89
C THR A 21 5.19 -38.90 -9.05
N ARG A 22 4.73 -39.09 -10.29
CA ARG A 22 5.42 -38.56 -11.49
C ARG A 22 5.39 -37.02 -11.63
N LYS A 23 4.50 -36.33 -10.90
CA LYS A 23 4.30 -34.88 -11.00
C LYS A 23 4.91 -34.12 -9.82
N TRP A 24 5.51 -34.81 -8.87
CA TRP A 24 6.00 -34.20 -7.65
C TRP A 24 7.25 -33.34 -7.87
N ASN A 25 7.44 -32.36 -7.00
CA ASN A 25 8.66 -31.58 -6.91
C ASN A 25 9.53 -32.15 -5.78
N PRO A 26 10.82 -32.50 -6.03
CA PRO A 26 11.73 -33.01 -5.01
C PRO A 26 11.89 -32.10 -3.78
N ASN A 27 11.71 -30.78 -3.93
CA ASN A 27 11.79 -29.83 -2.83
C ASN A 27 10.64 -30.00 -1.82
N MET A 28 9.54 -30.67 -2.21
CA MET A 28 8.44 -31.03 -1.30
C MET A 28 8.69 -32.29 -0.47
N ALA A 29 9.81 -33.00 -0.67
CA ALA A 29 10.15 -34.20 0.09
C ALA A 29 10.02 -34.06 1.62
N PRO A 30 10.42 -32.94 2.26
CA PRO A 30 10.24 -32.76 3.70
C PRO A 30 8.77 -32.75 4.13
N TYR A 31 7.84 -32.38 3.26
CA TYR A 31 6.42 -32.24 3.60
C TYR A 31 5.58 -33.47 3.24
N ILE A 32 6.16 -34.43 2.52
CA ILE A 32 5.49 -35.69 2.16
C ILE A 32 5.72 -36.72 3.25
N TYR A 33 4.64 -37.39 3.66
CA TYR A 33 4.66 -38.45 4.66
C TYR A 33 4.97 -39.82 4.04
N MET A 34 4.20 -40.21 3.01
CA MET A 34 4.37 -41.48 2.31
C MET A 34 3.72 -41.43 0.92
N GLU A 35 3.89 -42.49 0.14
CA GLU A 35 3.16 -42.73 -1.10
C GLU A 35 2.14 -43.84 -0.89
N ARG A 36 0.91 -43.67 -1.40
CA ARG A 36 -0.13 -44.70 -1.40
C ARG A 36 -0.81 -44.73 -2.77
N ASN A 37 -0.84 -45.89 -3.41
CA ASN A 37 -1.49 -46.09 -4.71
C ASN A 37 -1.02 -45.09 -5.80
N GLY A 38 0.27 -44.73 -5.81
CA GLY A 38 0.82 -43.77 -6.78
C GLY A 38 0.52 -42.29 -6.49
N ILE A 39 -0.06 -41.98 -5.32
CA ILE A 39 -0.37 -40.61 -4.87
C ILE A 39 0.46 -40.30 -3.62
N HIS A 40 1.06 -39.11 -3.57
CA HIS A 40 1.75 -38.64 -2.37
C HIS A 40 0.75 -38.23 -1.28
N VAL A 41 1.05 -38.59 -0.04
CA VAL A 41 0.31 -38.19 1.14
C VAL A 41 1.11 -37.12 1.87
N ILE A 42 0.52 -35.95 2.06
CA ILE A 42 1.12 -34.81 2.76
C ILE A 42 1.09 -35.06 4.27
N ASN A 43 2.16 -34.66 4.97
CA ASN A 43 2.25 -34.78 6.41
C ASN A 43 1.44 -33.68 7.12
N LEU A 44 0.25 -34.05 7.62
CA LEU A 44 -0.65 -33.12 8.29
C LEU A 44 -0.08 -32.50 9.57
N TYR A 45 0.81 -33.17 10.29
CA TYR A 45 1.45 -32.57 11.47
C TYR A 45 2.31 -31.37 11.08
N LYS A 46 3.01 -31.46 9.94
CA LYS A 46 3.77 -30.33 9.38
C LYS A 46 2.83 -29.25 8.84
N THR A 47 1.71 -29.64 8.25
CA THR A 47 0.67 -28.70 7.81
C THR A 47 0.14 -27.88 8.98
N VAL A 48 -0.23 -28.50 10.11
CA VAL A 48 -0.73 -27.79 11.29
C VAL A 48 0.32 -26.81 11.83
N ALA A 49 1.56 -27.26 12.00
CA ALA A 49 2.63 -26.39 12.50
C ALA A 49 2.88 -25.18 11.57
N LYS A 50 2.90 -25.40 10.26
CA LYS A 50 3.08 -24.32 9.27
C LYS A 50 1.87 -23.41 9.14
N LEU A 51 0.67 -23.95 9.32
CA LEU A 51 -0.58 -23.18 9.33
C LEU A 51 -0.65 -22.27 10.57
N GLU A 52 -0.23 -22.74 11.74
CA GLU A 52 -0.13 -21.93 12.95
C GLU A 52 0.88 -20.77 12.77
N GLU A 53 2.06 -21.05 12.24
CA GLU A 53 3.10 -20.04 11.91
C GLU A 53 2.55 -18.99 10.93
N ALA A 54 1.89 -19.43 9.86
CA ALA A 54 1.27 -18.54 8.87
C ALA A 54 0.14 -17.69 9.48
N ASN A 55 -0.73 -18.29 10.29
CA ASN A 55 -1.84 -17.60 10.93
C ASN A 55 -1.37 -16.52 11.91
N GLU A 56 -0.31 -16.78 12.69
CA GLU A 56 0.26 -15.78 13.61
C GLU A 56 0.82 -14.57 12.84
N ALA A 57 1.55 -14.83 11.75
CA ALA A 57 2.10 -13.76 10.92
C ALA A 57 0.99 -12.97 10.20
N LEU A 58 -0.04 -13.64 9.65
CA LEU A 58 -1.18 -12.98 9.00
C LEU A 58 -2.00 -12.15 9.99
N LYS A 59 -2.17 -12.63 11.23
CA LYS A 59 -2.83 -11.91 12.31
C LYS A 59 -2.11 -10.60 12.63
N LYS A 60 -0.77 -10.64 12.78
CA LYS A 60 0.07 -9.44 12.98
C LYS A 60 -0.05 -8.44 11.81
N ILE A 61 -0.05 -8.94 10.57
CA ILE A 61 -0.19 -8.09 9.37
C ILE A 61 -1.58 -7.43 9.33
N ALA A 62 -2.64 -8.18 9.66
CA ALA A 62 -4.01 -7.64 9.75
C ALA A 62 -4.13 -6.59 10.86
N ALA A 63 -3.53 -6.84 12.03
CA ALA A 63 -3.48 -5.91 13.16
C ALA A 63 -2.79 -4.58 12.80
N SER A 64 -1.70 -4.64 12.03
CA SER A 64 -1.03 -3.43 11.51
C SER A 64 -1.90 -2.58 10.56
N GLY A 65 -3.02 -3.14 10.07
CA GLY A 65 -3.92 -2.46 9.15
C GLY A 65 -3.45 -2.45 7.69
N ARG A 66 -2.47 -3.29 7.34
CA ARG A 66 -2.15 -3.58 5.94
C ARG A 66 -3.18 -4.57 5.39
N LYS A 67 -3.50 -4.45 4.10
CA LYS A 67 -4.44 -5.34 3.42
C LYS A 67 -3.72 -6.60 2.94
N ILE A 68 -4.36 -7.75 3.07
CA ILE A 68 -3.87 -9.04 2.57
C ILE A 68 -4.64 -9.33 1.29
N LEU A 69 -3.94 -9.57 0.18
CA LEU A 69 -4.56 -9.87 -1.11
C LEU A 69 -4.60 -11.38 -1.34
N PHE A 70 -5.81 -11.94 -1.44
CA PHE A 70 -6.01 -13.35 -1.72
C PHE A 70 -6.03 -13.61 -3.22
N VAL A 71 -5.38 -14.66 -3.71
CA VAL A 71 -5.26 -14.95 -5.15
C VAL A 71 -5.57 -16.42 -5.39
N ALA A 72 -6.57 -16.67 -6.23
CA ALA A 72 -6.97 -18.03 -6.60
C ALA A 72 -7.75 -18.06 -7.93
N THR A 73 -7.11 -18.44 -9.04
CA THR A 73 -7.77 -18.54 -10.35
C THR A 73 -8.33 -19.93 -10.66
N LYS A 74 -8.05 -20.90 -9.77
CA LYS A 74 -8.48 -22.30 -9.89
C LYS A 74 -9.99 -22.42 -9.71
N LYS A 75 -10.66 -23.19 -10.58
CA LYS A 75 -12.13 -23.27 -10.64
C LYS A 75 -12.75 -23.68 -9.30
N GLN A 76 -12.10 -24.60 -8.59
CA GLN A 76 -12.52 -25.13 -7.30
C GLN A 76 -12.39 -24.10 -6.16
N ALA A 77 -11.51 -23.11 -6.32
CA ALA A 77 -11.21 -22.11 -5.29
C ALA A 77 -11.96 -20.78 -5.50
N LYS A 78 -12.45 -20.49 -6.72
CA LYS A 78 -13.01 -19.17 -7.07
C LYS A 78 -14.12 -18.73 -6.13
N ASP A 79 -15.16 -19.56 -6.01
CA ASP A 79 -16.36 -19.22 -5.24
C ASP A 79 -16.06 -19.24 -3.73
N ILE A 80 -15.25 -20.21 -3.28
CA ILE A 80 -14.85 -20.36 -1.88
C ILE A 80 -14.06 -19.13 -1.39
N VAL A 81 -13.08 -18.68 -2.18
CA VAL A 81 -12.27 -17.50 -1.86
C VAL A 81 -13.14 -16.25 -1.88
N ALA A 82 -14.01 -16.09 -2.88
CA ALA A 82 -14.91 -14.94 -2.94
C ALA A 82 -15.81 -14.87 -1.69
N ASP A 83 -16.41 -15.99 -1.29
CA ASP A 83 -17.37 -16.02 -0.18
C ASP A 83 -16.71 -15.83 1.18
N LYS A 84 -15.59 -16.52 1.46
CA LYS A 84 -14.92 -16.45 2.76
C LYS A 84 -14.16 -15.13 2.94
N VAL A 85 -13.48 -14.64 1.89
CA VAL A 85 -12.66 -13.43 1.99
C VAL A 85 -13.50 -12.15 1.97
N SER A 86 -14.62 -12.13 1.23
CA SER A 86 -15.55 -10.98 1.24
C SER A 86 -16.11 -10.70 2.64
N LYS A 87 -16.36 -11.75 3.43
CA LYS A 87 -16.84 -11.62 4.83
C LYS A 87 -15.85 -10.88 5.73
N VAL A 88 -14.55 -10.99 5.46
CA VAL A 88 -13.48 -10.34 6.24
C VAL A 88 -13.09 -8.98 5.64
N ASN A 89 -13.72 -8.56 4.53
CA ASN A 89 -13.46 -7.30 3.84
C ASN A 89 -11.97 -7.11 3.45
N MET A 90 -11.38 -8.19 2.96
CA MET A 90 -10.05 -8.21 2.35
C MET A 90 -10.15 -8.33 0.83
N PRO A 91 -9.20 -7.76 0.08
CA PRO A 91 -9.20 -7.84 -1.37
C PRO A 91 -8.83 -9.26 -1.85
N TYR A 92 -9.42 -9.69 -2.97
CA TYR A 92 -9.17 -11.01 -3.55
C TYR A 92 -9.21 -11.01 -5.08
N ILE A 93 -8.49 -11.90 -5.77
CA ILE A 93 -8.55 -12.06 -7.23
C ILE A 93 -8.89 -13.52 -7.54
N THR A 94 -10.06 -13.73 -8.14
CA THR A 94 -10.56 -15.08 -8.45
C THR A 94 -10.57 -15.41 -9.94
N GLU A 95 -10.55 -14.42 -10.81
CA GLU A 95 -10.73 -14.66 -12.24
C GLU A 95 -9.42 -14.86 -12.98
N ARG A 96 -8.69 -13.77 -13.20
CA ARG A 96 -7.41 -13.79 -13.89
C ARG A 96 -6.48 -12.80 -13.23
N TRP A 97 -5.24 -13.23 -13.01
CA TRP A 97 -4.15 -12.33 -12.63
C TRP A 97 -3.66 -11.56 -13.87
N PRO A 98 -3.89 -10.24 -13.97
CA PRO A 98 -3.25 -9.44 -15.02
C PRO A 98 -1.76 -9.30 -14.70
N GLY A 99 -0.89 -9.58 -15.67
CA GLY A 99 0.54 -9.32 -15.50
C GLY A 99 0.79 -7.84 -15.24
N GLY A 100 1.69 -7.54 -14.30
CA GLY A 100 1.94 -6.18 -13.83
C GLY A 100 0.97 -5.72 -12.75
N MET A 101 0.22 -6.62 -12.10
CA MET A 101 -0.76 -6.24 -11.09
C MET A 101 -0.13 -5.49 -9.92
N LEU A 102 1.01 -5.97 -9.45
CA LEU A 102 1.75 -5.40 -8.33
C LEU A 102 2.88 -4.51 -8.84
N THR A 103 3.63 -5.00 -9.84
CA THR A 103 4.80 -4.28 -10.37
C THR A 103 4.45 -3.02 -11.17
N ASN A 104 3.27 -2.98 -11.81
CA ASN A 104 2.73 -1.82 -12.52
C ASN A 104 1.40 -1.35 -11.89
N PHE A 105 1.37 -1.24 -10.56
CA PHE A 105 0.17 -0.90 -9.80
C PHE A 105 -0.46 0.45 -10.20
N VAL A 106 0.35 1.41 -10.65
CA VAL A 106 -0.15 2.71 -11.14
C VAL A 106 -1.10 2.55 -12.32
N THR A 107 -0.78 1.66 -13.27
CA THR A 107 -1.62 1.40 -14.44
C THR A 107 -2.89 0.65 -14.06
N ILE A 108 -2.80 -0.32 -13.15
CA ILE A 108 -3.97 -1.04 -12.61
C ILE A 108 -4.91 -0.07 -11.90
N ARG A 109 -4.37 0.87 -11.13
CA ARG A 109 -5.17 1.90 -10.46
C ARG A 109 -5.90 2.80 -11.46
N LYS A 110 -5.30 3.10 -12.62
CA LYS A 110 -6.01 3.83 -13.70
C LYS A 110 -7.23 3.05 -14.20
N ALA A 111 -7.13 1.72 -14.32
CA ALA A 111 -8.26 0.87 -14.71
C ALA A 111 -9.36 0.86 -13.63
N VAL A 112 -9.00 0.77 -12.35
CA VAL A 112 -9.93 0.89 -11.22
C VAL A 112 -10.60 2.28 -11.18
N LYS A 113 -9.84 3.35 -11.40
CA LYS A 113 -10.38 4.72 -11.49
C LYS A 113 -11.37 4.87 -12.65
N LYS A 114 -11.12 4.20 -13.78
CA LYS A 114 -12.07 4.16 -14.91
C LYS A 114 -13.38 3.47 -14.54
N MET A 115 -13.31 2.39 -13.75
CA MET A 115 -14.50 1.71 -13.22
C MET A 115 -15.34 2.66 -12.35
N ALA A 116 -14.71 3.35 -11.39
CA ALA A 116 -15.39 4.33 -10.54
C ALA A 116 -15.95 5.53 -11.33
N ALA A 117 -15.26 5.97 -12.39
CA ALA A 117 -15.76 7.02 -13.27
C ALA A 117 -17.03 6.60 -14.03
N ILE A 118 -17.12 5.33 -14.45
CA ILE A 118 -18.34 4.79 -15.07
C ILE A 118 -19.49 4.76 -14.06
N ASP A 119 -19.23 4.36 -12.81
CA ASP A 119 -20.25 4.38 -11.76
C ASP A 119 -20.74 5.80 -11.45
N ARG A 120 -19.84 6.78 -11.49
CA ARG A 120 -20.20 8.19 -11.36
C ARG A 120 -21.04 8.69 -12.53
N MET A 121 -20.65 8.39 -13.77
CA MET A 121 -21.44 8.74 -14.96
C MET A 121 -22.85 8.13 -14.95
N LYS A 122 -23.00 6.93 -14.38
CA LYS A 122 -24.31 6.29 -14.19
C LYS A 122 -25.17 7.01 -13.15
N LYS A 123 -24.56 7.48 -12.05
CA LYS A 123 -25.25 8.25 -11.01
C LYS A 123 -25.63 9.66 -11.47
N ASP A 124 -24.73 10.33 -12.20
CA ASP A 124 -24.89 11.71 -12.66
C ASP A 124 -25.85 11.81 -13.87
N GLY A 125 -26.28 10.69 -14.45
CA GLY A 125 -27.23 10.65 -15.57
C GLY A 125 -26.62 10.92 -16.94
N THR A 126 -25.35 11.33 -17.04
CA THR A 126 -24.60 11.49 -18.31
C THR A 126 -24.56 10.19 -19.11
N PHE A 127 -24.64 9.04 -18.45
CA PHE A 127 -24.74 7.75 -19.11
C PHE A 127 -25.95 7.64 -20.07
N ASN A 128 -27.02 8.40 -19.81
CA ASN A 128 -28.23 8.38 -20.62
C ASN A 128 -28.13 9.24 -21.89
N THR A 129 -27.15 10.14 -21.99
CA THR A 129 -26.93 10.96 -23.19
C THR A 129 -26.17 10.19 -24.28
N LEU A 130 -25.51 9.09 -23.90
CA LEU A 130 -24.79 8.22 -24.84
C LEU A 130 -25.74 7.44 -25.73
N SER A 131 -25.28 7.17 -26.96
CA SER A 131 -26.01 6.31 -27.90
C SER A 131 -26.16 4.89 -27.34
N LYS A 132 -27.18 4.15 -27.78
CA LYS A 132 -27.43 2.76 -27.32
C LYS A 132 -26.20 1.85 -27.51
N LYS A 133 -25.45 2.05 -28.59
CA LYS A 133 -24.24 1.27 -28.90
C LYS A 133 -23.11 1.58 -27.92
N GLU A 134 -22.86 2.86 -27.64
CA GLU A 134 -21.83 3.29 -26.68
C GLU A 134 -22.19 2.86 -25.26
N ARG A 135 -23.47 2.99 -24.88
CA ARG A 135 -23.98 2.52 -23.59
C ARG A 135 -23.67 1.05 -23.36
N LEU A 136 -23.97 0.20 -24.35
CA LEU A 136 -23.68 -1.23 -24.30
C LEU A 136 -22.18 -1.52 -24.18
N GLN A 137 -21.32 -0.75 -24.88
CA GLN A 137 -19.87 -0.90 -24.78
C GLN A 137 -19.35 -0.53 -23.39
N VAL A 138 -19.85 0.57 -22.82
CA VAL A 138 -19.48 1.02 -21.47
C VAL A 138 -19.96 0.02 -20.42
N ASP A 139 -21.16 -0.53 -20.55
CA ASP A 139 -21.67 -1.58 -19.65
C ASP A 139 -20.84 -2.85 -19.71
N ARG A 140 -20.50 -3.33 -20.92
CA ARG A 140 -19.61 -4.48 -21.09
C ARG A 140 -18.23 -4.23 -20.48
N LEU A 141 -17.69 -3.02 -20.66
CA LEU A 141 -16.41 -2.65 -20.05
C LEU A 141 -16.50 -2.62 -18.53
N ARG A 142 -17.58 -2.03 -17.97
CA ARG A 142 -17.81 -1.98 -16.52
C ARG A 142 -17.94 -3.35 -15.91
N ALA A 143 -18.73 -4.24 -16.52
CA ALA A 143 -18.90 -5.62 -16.08
C ALA A 143 -17.58 -6.42 -16.15
N LYS A 144 -16.78 -6.20 -17.20
CA LYS A 144 -15.45 -6.82 -17.33
C LYS A 144 -14.47 -6.32 -16.27
N LEU A 145 -14.50 -5.04 -15.95
CA LEU A 145 -13.65 -4.46 -14.89
C LEU A 145 -14.11 -4.94 -13.51
N ASP A 146 -15.41 -5.01 -13.25
CA ASP A 146 -15.98 -5.51 -11.99
C ASP A 146 -15.52 -6.94 -11.70
N LYS A 147 -15.69 -7.80 -12.71
CA LYS A 147 -15.39 -9.21 -12.62
C LYS A 147 -13.91 -9.48 -12.31
N ASN A 148 -13.01 -8.65 -12.82
CA ASN A 148 -11.57 -8.86 -12.65
C ASN A 148 -10.95 -8.07 -11.49
N LEU A 149 -11.45 -6.86 -11.21
CA LEU A 149 -10.81 -5.89 -10.31
C LEU A 149 -11.79 -5.28 -9.28
N GLY A 150 -13.04 -5.76 -9.20
CA GLY A 150 -14.05 -5.19 -8.31
C GLY A 150 -13.65 -5.21 -6.84
N SER A 151 -13.05 -6.31 -6.40
CA SER A 151 -12.54 -6.53 -5.04
C SER A 151 -11.35 -5.63 -4.63
N ILE A 152 -10.60 -5.12 -5.61
CA ILE A 152 -9.45 -4.23 -5.36
C ILE A 152 -9.82 -2.76 -5.51
N ALA A 153 -11.11 -2.44 -5.70
CA ALA A 153 -11.57 -1.08 -5.91
C ALA A 153 -11.14 -0.12 -4.80
N ASP A 154 -11.18 -0.60 -3.56
CA ASP A 154 -10.85 0.17 -2.36
C ASP A 154 -9.35 0.18 -2.03
N MET A 155 -8.51 -0.52 -2.80
CA MET A 155 -7.07 -0.59 -2.57
C MET A 155 -6.36 0.65 -3.10
N THR A 156 -5.88 1.50 -2.19
CA THR A 156 -5.10 2.69 -2.54
C THR A 156 -3.60 2.47 -2.57
N ARG A 157 -3.10 1.43 -1.89
CA ARG A 157 -1.68 1.08 -1.76
C ARG A 157 -1.47 -0.41 -2.04
N LEU A 158 -0.21 -0.79 -2.26
CA LEU A 158 0.17 -2.19 -2.41
C LEU A 158 -0.23 -3.01 -1.18
N PRO A 159 -0.57 -4.30 -1.35
CA PRO A 159 -0.91 -5.17 -0.22
C PRO A 159 0.29 -5.38 0.69
N GLY A 160 0.02 -5.70 1.95
CA GLY A 160 1.04 -6.04 2.94
C GLY A 160 1.52 -7.47 2.87
N ALA A 161 0.70 -8.36 2.33
CA ALA A 161 0.99 -9.77 2.09
C ALA A 161 0.10 -10.30 0.97
N LEU A 162 0.52 -11.39 0.35
CA LEU A 162 -0.31 -12.19 -0.54
C LEU A 162 -0.64 -13.53 0.10
N PHE A 163 -1.87 -14.00 -0.11
CA PHE A 163 -2.25 -15.38 0.14
C PHE A 163 -2.62 -16.05 -1.19
N ILE A 164 -1.86 -17.07 -1.61
CA ILE A 164 -2.00 -17.70 -2.93
C ILE A 164 -2.50 -19.14 -2.77
N VAL A 165 -3.52 -19.51 -3.53
CA VAL A 165 -3.97 -20.90 -3.70
C VAL A 165 -3.37 -21.43 -5.01
N ASP A 166 -2.51 -22.44 -4.93
CA ASP A 166 -1.74 -23.04 -6.04
C ASP A 166 -0.64 -22.12 -6.61
N THR A 167 0.61 -22.31 -6.17
CA THR A 167 1.73 -21.48 -6.64
C THR A 167 2.13 -21.75 -8.10
N MET A 168 1.85 -22.94 -8.63
CA MET A 168 2.22 -23.28 -10.01
C MET A 168 1.35 -22.51 -11.00
N ARG A 169 0.04 -22.48 -10.73
CA ARG A 169 -0.91 -21.78 -11.58
C ARG A 169 -0.78 -20.26 -11.43
N GLU A 170 -0.43 -19.78 -10.24
CA GLU A 170 -0.28 -18.36 -9.91
C GLU A 170 1.18 -17.87 -9.92
N HIS A 171 2.07 -18.54 -10.66
CA HIS A 171 3.51 -18.22 -10.72
C HIS A 171 3.84 -16.75 -11.07
N ILE A 172 2.98 -16.06 -11.83
CA ILE A 172 3.16 -14.64 -12.15
C ILE A 172 2.99 -13.79 -10.89
N ALA A 173 2.00 -14.09 -10.05
CA ALA A 173 1.76 -13.39 -8.80
C ALA A 173 2.94 -13.59 -7.83
N VAL A 174 3.44 -14.81 -7.73
CA VAL A 174 4.63 -15.16 -6.93
C VAL A 174 5.84 -14.33 -7.38
N LYS A 175 6.16 -14.35 -8.67
CA LYS A 175 7.32 -13.61 -9.22
C LYS A 175 7.20 -12.09 -9.04
N GLU A 176 6.01 -11.53 -9.18
CA GLU A 176 5.79 -10.10 -8.93
C GLU A 176 5.93 -9.73 -7.46
N ALA A 177 5.46 -10.59 -6.55
CA ALA A 177 5.56 -10.39 -5.11
C ALA A 177 7.02 -10.47 -4.63
N GLN A 178 7.77 -11.46 -5.11
CA GLN A 178 9.20 -11.61 -4.83
C GLN A 178 9.99 -10.37 -5.26
N LYS A 179 9.72 -9.82 -6.45
CA LYS A 179 10.38 -8.60 -6.95
C LYS A 179 10.12 -7.35 -6.10
N LEU A 180 9.00 -7.32 -5.40
CA LEU A 180 8.57 -6.19 -4.58
C LEU A 180 8.77 -6.45 -3.08
N ASN A 181 9.38 -7.58 -2.72
CA ASN A 181 9.60 -8.02 -1.35
C ASN A 181 8.30 -8.03 -0.52
N ILE A 182 7.19 -8.43 -1.15
CA ILE A 182 5.91 -8.61 -0.46
C ILE A 182 5.88 -10.05 0.08
N PRO A 183 5.65 -10.27 1.38
CA PRO A 183 5.64 -11.60 1.95
C PRO A 183 4.51 -12.47 1.36
N ILE A 184 4.87 -13.70 1.02
CA ILE A 184 4.01 -14.65 0.33
C ILE A 184 3.62 -15.78 1.28
N PHE A 185 2.31 -15.93 1.45
CA PHE A 185 1.68 -17.06 2.11
C PHE A 185 1.02 -17.89 1.02
N ALA A 186 1.22 -19.21 1.02
CA ALA A 186 0.59 -20.02 -0.02
C ALA A 186 0.22 -21.42 0.46
N MET A 187 -0.85 -21.94 -0.12
CA MET A 187 -1.13 -23.36 -0.14
C MET A 187 -0.22 -24.02 -1.19
N VAL A 188 0.56 -25.00 -0.75
CA VAL A 188 1.58 -25.66 -1.57
C VAL A 188 1.29 -27.15 -1.60
N ASP A 189 0.92 -27.67 -2.77
CA ASP A 189 0.81 -29.11 -3.01
C ASP A 189 2.19 -29.67 -3.43
N THR A 190 2.31 -30.99 -3.42
CA THR A 190 3.46 -31.82 -3.77
C THR A 190 4.12 -31.54 -5.12
N ASN A 191 3.45 -30.89 -6.07
CA ASN A 191 4.02 -30.48 -7.37
C ASN A 191 4.65 -29.07 -7.35
N SER A 192 4.35 -28.27 -6.33
CA SER A 192 4.81 -26.89 -6.19
C SER A 192 6.19 -26.80 -5.52
N ASP A 193 6.91 -25.70 -5.72
CA ASP A 193 8.19 -25.46 -5.00
C ASP A 193 7.94 -24.66 -3.71
N PRO A 194 8.22 -25.22 -2.52
CA PRO A 194 8.00 -24.52 -1.26
C PRO A 194 9.01 -23.39 -1.01
N ARG A 195 10.11 -23.30 -1.78
CA ARG A 195 11.15 -22.27 -1.60
C ARG A 195 10.76 -20.90 -2.14
N ASP A 196 9.82 -20.86 -3.08
CA ASP A 196 9.34 -19.62 -3.68
C ASP A 196 8.41 -18.82 -2.74
N VAL A 197 8.02 -19.42 -1.61
CA VAL A 197 7.03 -18.92 -0.66
C VAL A 197 7.67 -18.73 0.71
N ASP A 198 7.43 -17.60 1.36
CA ASP A 198 7.96 -17.33 2.70
C ASP A 198 7.27 -18.21 3.76
N TYR A 199 5.95 -18.32 3.68
CA TYR A 199 5.12 -19.13 4.56
C TYR A 199 4.35 -20.18 3.75
N ALA A 200 5.01 -21.31 3.50
CA ALA A 200 4.42 -22.45 2.80
C ALA A 200 3.53 -23.27 3.74
N ILE A 201 2.26 -23.45 3.36
CA ILE A 201 1.30 -24.33 4.01
C ILE A 201 1.15 -25.59 3.14
N PRO A 202 1.75 -26.73 3.51
CA PRO A 202 1.62 -27.97 2.75
C PRO A 202 0.18 -28.46 2.77
N SER A 203 -0.52 -28.43 1.66
CA SER A 203 -1.96 -28.75 1.61
C SER A 203 -2.42 -29.07 0.20
N ASN A 204 -3.47 -29.89 0.08
CA ASN A 204 -4.17 -30.12 -1.17
C ASN A 204 -4.85 -28.84 -1.68
N ASP A 205 -4.52 -28.42 -2.91
CA ASP A 205 -5.09 -27.25 -3.57
C ASP A 205 -6.11 -27.61 -4.68
N ASP A 206 -6.39 -28.91 -4.92
CA ASP A 206 -7.33 -29.39 -5.92
C ASP A 206 -8.75 -29.59 -5.36
N ALA A 207 -8.86 -30.00 -4.09
CA ALA A 207 -10.13 -30.29 -3.45
C ALA A 207 -10.74 -29.03 -2.83
N GLY A 208 -11.99 -28.72 -3.21
CA GLY A 208 -12.73 -27.57 -2.67
C GLY A 208 -12.84 -27.61 -1.13
N LYS A 209 -13.12 -28.78 -0.54
CA LYS A 209 -13.19 -28.95 0.92
C LYS A 209 -11.87 -28.64 1.63
N SER A 210 -10.75 -29.02 1.02
CA SER A 210 -9.40 -28.74 1.55
C SER A 210 -9.12 -27.23 1.53
N ILE A 211 -9.38 -26.59 0.38
CA ILE A 211 -9.25 -25.14 0.23
C ILE A 211 -10.13 -24.40 1.23
N GLU A 212 -11.37 -24.84 1.42
CA GLU A 212 -12.29 -24.25 2.38
C GLU A 212 -11.77 -24.36 3.81
N ALA A 213 -11.31 -25.53 4.25
CA ALA A 213 -10.80 -25.73 5.60
C ALA A 213 -9.58 -24.85 5.91
N ILE A 214 -8.63 -24.74 4.98
CA ILE A 214 -7.45 -23.88 5.15
C ILE A 214 -7.85 -22.40 5.13
N LEU A 215 -8.69 -21.98 4.18
CA LEU A 215 -9.13 -20.60 4.11
C LEU A 215 -9.97 -20.18 5.32
N GLU A 216 -10.78 -21.07 5.88
CA GLU A 216 -11.55 -20.80 7.09
C GLU A 216 -10.63 -20.52 8.29
N SER A 217 -9.56 -21.31 8.45
CA SER A 217 -8.51 -21.04 9.44
C SER A 217 -7.91 -19.65 9.27
N VAL A 218 -7.47 -19.37 8.04
CA VAL A 218 -6.72 -18.16 7.71
C VAL A 218 -7.61 -16.92 7.83
N THR A 219 -8.84 -16.98 7.30
CA THR A 219 -9.79 -15.87 7.38
C THR A 219 -10.24 -15.61 8.82
N SER A 220 -10.37 -16.65 9.65
CA SER A 220 -10.63 -16.49 11.09
C SER A 220 -9.47 -15.77 11.79
N ALA A 221 -8.23 -16.17 11.54
CA ALA A 221 -7.04 -15.51 12.11
C ALA A 221 -6.92 -14.04 11.66
N VAL A 222 -7.22 -13.75 10.40
CA VAL A 222 -7.24 -12.37 9.88
C VAL A 222 -8.38 -11.56 10.50
N ALA A 223 -9.56 -12.15 10.70
CA ALA A 223 -10.68 -11.49 11.36
C ALA A 223 -10.34 -11.13 12.82
N GLU A 224 -9.70 -12.04 13.56
CA GLU A 224 -9.20 -11.74 14.91
C GLU A 224 -8.19 -10.58 14.91
N GLY A 225 -7.21 -10.58 14.00
CA GLY A 225 -6.26 -9.48 13.89
C GLY A 225 -6.92 -8.13 13.55
N LEU A 226 -8.00 -8.15 12.77
CA LEU A 226 -8.80 -6.95 12.50
C LEU A 226 -9.62 -6.50 13.73
N GLU A 227 -10.13 -7.44 14.52
CA GLU A 227 -10.84 -7.15 15.77
C GLU A 227 -9.91 -6.58 16.84
N GLU A 228 -8.71 -7.13 17.00
CA GLU A 228 -7.66 -6.60 17.88
C GLU A 228 -7.31 -5.16 17.49
N ARG A 229 -7.17 -4.89 16.20
CA ARG A 229 -6.96 -3.52 15.72
C ARG A 229 -8.14 -2.59 16.04
N LYS A 230 -9.37 -3.08 15.93
CA LYS A 230 -10.57 -2.28 16.26
C LYS A 230 -10.64 -2.01 17.76
N SER A 231 -10.30 -2.99 18.60
CA SER A 231 -10.30 -2.82 20.06
C SER A 231 -9.16 -1.91 20.51
N GLU A 232 -7.98 -1.97 19.91
CA GLU A 232 -6.88 -1.02 20.16
C GLU A 232 -7.26 0.41 19.73
N LYS A 233 -7.92 0.57 18.58
CA LYS A 233 -8.42 1.88 18.13
C LYS A 233 -9.63 2.39 18.92
N GLY A 234 -10.45 1.49 19.46
CA GLY A 234 -11.60 1.81 20.31
C GLY A 234 -11.16 2.18 21.73
N SER A 235 -10.23 1.44 22.31
CA SER A 235 -9.62 1.75 23.61
C SER A 235 -8.66 2.94 23.56
N GLY A 236 -8.13 3.29 22.39
CA GLY A 236 -7.42 4.53 22.14
C GLY A 236 -8.33 5.77 22.02
N LYS A 237 -9.66 5.61 21.87
CA LYS A 237 -10.60 6.74 21.96
C LYS A 237 -11.03 7.09 23.38
N ASP A 238 -10.87 6.16 24.33
CA ASP A 238 -11.11 6.38 25.76
C ASP A 238 -9.80 6.62 26.55
N LYS A 239 -8.66 6.76 25.85
CA LYS A 239 -7.33 7.05 26.43
C LYS A 239 -6.69 8.33 25.91
N ASP A 240 -7.48 9.16 25.20
CA ASP A 240 -7.11 10.54 24.84
C ASP A 240 -7.99 11.58 25.55
N GLU A 241 -8.68 11.17 26.64
CA GLU A 241 -9.13 12.08 27.68
C GLU A 241 -8.32 11.79 28.96
N ASP A 242 -7.53 12.78 29.36
CA ASP A 242 -6.76 12.91 30.61
C ASP A 242 -5.25 12.60 30.54
N THR A 243 -4.53 13.47 29.82
CA THR A 243 -3.33 14.06 30.42
C THR A 243 -3.69 15.43 31.01
N PRO A 244 -3.41 15.66 32.31
CA PRO A 244 -3.98 16.77 33.05
C PRO A 244 -3.38 18.12 32.66
N LYS A 245 -4.27 19.02 32.25
CA LYS A 245 -4.06 20.47 32.19
C LYS A 245 -4.16 21.04 33.61
N LYS A 246 -3.05 21.52 34.17
CA LYS A 246 -2.94 22.46 35.34
C LYS A 246 -1.46 22.85 35.50
N GLU A 247 -1.03 24.06 35.78
CA GLU A 247 -1.60 25.42 35.93
C GLU A 247 -0.38 26.30 36.26
N LYS A 248 -0.30 27.57 35.84
CA LYS A 248 -0.59 28.78 36.64
C LYS A 248 -0.07 29.97 35.80
N LYS A 249 -0.58 31.20 35.80
CA LYS A 249 -1.69 31.99 36.40
C LYS A 249 -1.43 33.42 35.81
N SER A 250 -2.30 34.43 35.72
CA SER A 250 -3.67 34.73 36.16
C SER A 250 -4.02 36.17 35.71
N THR A 251 -5.31 36.44 35.41
CA THR A 251 -6.14 37.67 35.66
C THR A 251 -5.60 39.07 35.30
N GLU A 252 -6.36 40.08 34.83
CA GLU A 252 -7.78 40.49 34.99
C GLU A 252 -8.07 41.62 33.96
N GLU A 253 -9.17 41.56 33.21
CA GLU A 253 -10.38 42.44 33.29
C GLU A 253 -10.48 43.61 32.26
N LYS A 254 -11.73 43.85 31.83
CA LYS A 254 -12.27 44.76 30.79
C LYS A 254 -12.44 46.20 31.35
N PRO A 255 -12.55 47.30 30.55
CA PRO A 255 -13.62 47.47 29.54
C PRO A 255 -13.31 48.25 28.23
N ALA A 256 -14.18 47.99 27.24
CA ALA A 256 -14.53 48.62 25.95
C ALA A 256 -13.98 50.00 25.48
N LYS A 257 -13.50 50.10 24.23
CA LYS A 257 -14.22 50.68 23.04
C LYS A 257 -13.41 50.64 21.71
N LYS A 258 -14.14 50.32 20.62
CA LYS A 258 -13.91 50.37 19.16
C LYS A 258 -12.94 51.40 18.55
N ALA A 259 -12.10 50.94 17.59
CA ALA A 259 -11.88 51.45 16.20
C ALA A 259 -10.63 50.72 15.60
N GLU A 260 -10.77 49.69 14.75
CA GLU A 260 -10.84 49.71 13.27
C GLU A 260 -9.46 49.46 12.57
N ALA A 261 -9.43 48.36 11.78
CA ALA A 261 -8.60 48.02 10.60
C ALA A 261 -7.17 47.40 10.70
N ALA A 262 -7.13 46.12 10.25
CA ALA A 262 -6.09 45.35 9.53
C ALA A 262 -4.86 44.75 10.28
N PRO A 263 -4.73 43.40 10.37
CA PRO A 263 -3.64 42.74 11.08
C PRO A 263 -2.43 42.40 10.20
N LYS A 264 -1.23 42.58 10.78
CA LYS A 264 0.07 42.06 10.32
C LYS A 264 0.11 40.53 10.42
N LYS A 265 0.66 39.86 9.40
CA LYS A 265 0.87 38.41 9.32
C LYS A 265 2.10 37.96 10.13
N GLU A 266 1.93 36.88 10.89
CA GLU A 266 2.99 36.04 11.47
C GLU A 266 3.67 35.20 10.36
N VAL A 267 4.99 35.06 10.45
CA VAL A 267 5.88 34.51 9.41
C VAL A 267 5.90 32.97 9.50
N LYS A 268 5.57 32.30 8.39
CA LYS A 268 5.80 30.86 8.16
C LYS A 268 7.09 30.71 7.35
N ALA A 269 7.90 29.70 7.64
CA ALA A 269 9.09 29.36 6.84
C ALA A 269 8.71 29.04 5.39
N ASP A 270 9.48 29.56 4.44
CA ASP A 270 9.27 29.43 3.00
C ASP A 270 10.03 28.23 2.41
N ASP A 271 9.56 27.73 1.25
CA ASP A 271 10.19 26.60 0.54
C ASP A 271 11.25 27.09 -0.47
N LEU A 272 12.49 27.23 -0.01
CA LEU A 272 13.60 27.78 -0.81
C LEU A 272 13.94 26.96 -2.07
N THR A 273 13.42 25.75 -2.23
CA THR A 273 13.63 24.92 -3.45
C THR A 273 12.91 25.44 -4.70
N LYS A 274 12.05 26.45 -4.55
CA LYS A 274 11.37 27.10 -5.68
C LYS A 274 12.24 28.07 -6.48
N ILE A 275 13.45 28.36 -5.99
CA ILE A 275 14.43 29.20 -6.68
C ILE A 275 15.29 28.30 -7.56
N GLU A 276 15.41 28.64 -8.84
CA GLU A 276 16.20 27.89 -9.80
C GLU A 276 17.69 27.99 -9.45
N GLY A 277 18.35 26.83 -9.34
CA GLY A 277 19.73 26.70 -8.86
C GLY A 277 19.84 26.22 -7.41
N ILE A 278 18.78 26.36 -6.59
CA ILE A 278 18.75 25.86 -5.21
C ILE A 278 18.23 24.41 -5.19
N GLY A 279 19.16 23.46 -5.16
CA GLY A 279 18.84 22.05 -4.93
C GLY A 279 18.47 21.76 -3.45
N PRO A 280 17.91 20.57 -3.15
CA PRO A 280 17.49 20.20 -1.79
C PRO A 280 18.59 20.35 -0.72
N LYS A 281 19.85 20.02 -1.07
CA LYS A 281 20.99 20.15 -0.16
C LYS A 281 21.42 21.60 0.09
N ALA A 282 21.24 22.47 -0.89
CA ALA A 282 21.51 23.90 -0.73
C ALA A 282 20.41 24.56 0.12
N ALA A 283 19.15 24.19 -0.09
CA ALA A 283 18.04 24.66 0.74
C ALA A 283 18.20 24.26 2.21
N GLU A 284 18.63 23.02 2.49
CA GLU A 284 18.88 22.55 3.85
C GLU A 284 20.02 23.32 4.53
N ALA A 285 21.13 23.58 3.82
CA ALA A 285 22.25 24.38 4.30
C ALA A 285 21.85 25.85 4.58
N LEU A 286 20.98 26.43 3.76
CA LEU A 286 20.46 27.79 3.98
C LEU A 286 19.55 27.86 5.21
N VAL A 287 18.70 26.85 5.41
CA VAL A 287 17.84 26.78 6.60
C VAL A 287 18.67 26.59 7.88
N GLU A 288 19.72 25.77 7.83
CA GLU A 288 20.63 25.54 8.97
C GLU A 288 21.45 26.80 9.32
N SER A 289 21.79 27.62 8.33
CA SER A 289 22.43 28.94 8.53
C SER A 289 21.45 30.06 8.91
N GLY A 290 20.17 29.75 9.10
CA GLY A 290 19.16 30.69 9.60
C GLY A 290 18.43 31.49 8.52
N ILE A 291 18.64 31.17 7.24
CA ILE A 291 17.89 31.75 6.12
C ILE A 291 16.67 30.85 5.88
N THR A 292 15.51 31.27 6.40
CA THR A 292 14.28 30.44 6.42
C THR A 292 13.15 31.01 5.57
N THR A 293 13.29 32.23 5.07
CA THR A 293 12.28 32.93 4.26
C THR A 293 12.88 33.48 2.97
N TYR A 294 12.04 33.69 1.94
CA TYR A 294 12.50 34.36 0.71
C TYR A 294 12.96 35.80 1.00
N ALA A 295 12.35 36.46 1.98
CA ALA A 295 12.70 37.83 2.38
C ALA A 295 14.06 37.93 3.08
N GLU A 296 14.51 36.88 3.76
CA GLU A 296 15.86 36.77 4.32
C GLU A 296 16.87 36.50 3.22
N LEU A 297 16.58 35.52 2.34
CA LEU A 297 17.46 35.18 1.22
C LEU A 297 17.65 36.34 0.22
N ALA A 298 16.62 37.17 0.02
CA ALA A 298 16.68 38.35 -0.84
C ALA A 298 17.56 39.49 -0.27
N LYS A 299 17.84 39.48 1.03
CA LYS A 299 18.68 40.49 1.71
C LYS A 299 20.13 40.07 1.84
N THR A 300 20.42 38.78 1.70
CA THR A 300 21.77 38.25 1.76
C THR A 300 22.45 38.44 0.41
N ASP A 301 23.70 38.93 0.43
CA ASP A 301 24.48 39.09 -0.78
C ASP A 301 24.95 37.74 -1.34
N ALA A 302 25.16 37.65 -2.65
CA ALA A 302 25.54 36.40 -3.32
C ALA A 302 26.88 35.83 -2.79
N ASP A 303 27.81 36.69 -2.40
CA ASP A 303 29.10 36.27 -1.84
C ASP A 303 28.95 35.62 -0.46
N ASP A 304 28.10 36.19 0.40
CA ASP A 304 27.78 35.62 1.72
C ASP A 304 27.04 34.28 1.60
N ILE A 305 26.14 34.17 0.61
CA ILE A 305 25.48 32.90 0.29
C ILE A 305 26.50 31.86 -0.16
N LYS A 306 27.51 32.26 -0.95
CA LYS A 306 28.55 31.33 -1.41
C LYS A 306 29.47 30.87 -0.28
N GLU A 307 29.79 31.76 0.65
CA GLU A 307 30.58 31.45 1.84
C GLU A 307 29.83 30.46 2.74
N THR A 308 28.56 30.75 3.07
CA THR A 308 27.73 29.85 3.90
C THR A 308 27.55 28.45 3.29
N LEU A 309 27.38 28.34 1.96
CA LEU A 309 27.31 27.03 1.29
C LEU A 309 28.64 26.27 1.31
N THR A 310 29.76 27.00 1.18
CA THR A 310 31.11 26.41 1.19
C THR A 310 31.49 25.93 2.59
N GLU A 311 31.12 26.68 3.62
CA GLU A 311 31.25 26.29 5.03
C GLU A 311 30.37 25.08 5.37
N ALA A 312 29.13 25.04 4.87
CA ALA A 312 28.21 23.93 5.10
C ALA A 312 28.68 22.63 4.43
N SER A 313 29.20 22.70 3.19
CA SER A 313 29.77 21.53 2.52
C SER A 313 30.68 21.89 1.35
N SER A 314 31.88 21.31 1.34
CA SER A 314 32.82 21.37 0.21
C SER A 314 32.23 20.92 -1.14
N THR A 315 31.17 20.10 -1.13
CA THR A 315 30.49 19.67 -2.37
C THR A 315 29.62 20.77 -2.99
N LEU A 316 29.28 21.82 -2.26
CA LEU A 316 28.42 22.92 -2.72
C LEU A 316 29.20 24.13 -3.26
N ALA A 317 30.53 24.13 -3.14
CA ALA A 317 31.41 25.23 -3.55
C ALA A 317 31.37 25.56 -5.06
N HIS A 318 30.86 24.65 -5.89
CA HIS A 318 30.72 24.83 -7.34
C HIS A 318 29.42 25.54 -7.76
N LEU A 319 28.50 25.79 -6.82
CA LEU A 319 27.25 26.48 -7.10
C LEU A 319 27.50 28.00 -7.24
N ASP A 320 26.76 28.61 -8.16
CA ASP A 320 26.78 30.05 -8.40
C ASP A 320 25.48 30.68 -7.86
N PRO A 321 25.51 31.35 -6.69
CA PRO A 321 24.32 31.94 -6.07
C PRO A 321 23.98 33.35 -6.58
N THR A 322 24.65 33.86 -7.62
CA THR A 322 24.46 35.23 -8.13
C THR A 322 23.01 35.58 -8.46
N SER A 323 22.21 34.63 -8.94
CA SER A 323 20.80 34.87 -9.27
C SER A 323 19.82 34.66 -8.11
N TRP A 324 20.25 34.06 -7.00
CA TRP A 324 19.34 33.62 -5.94
C TRP A 324 18.69 34.77 -5.16
N PRO A 325 19.40 35.86 -4.81
CA PRO A 325 18.77 37.00 -4.14
C PRO A 325 17.69 37.68 -4.99
N LYS A 326 17.91 37.78 -6.31
CA LYS A 326 16.96 38.39 -7.26
C LYS A 326 15.69 37.54 -7.40
N GLN A 327 15.85 36.23 -7.53
CA GLN A 327 14.73 35.28 -7.56
C GLN A 327 13.97 35.24 -6.22
N ALA A 328 14.70 35.28 -5.10
CA ALA A 328 14.11 35.34 -3.77
C ALA A 328 13.28 36.61 -3.56
N LYS A 329 13.73 37.75 -4.11
CA LYS A 329 12.97 39.00 -4.06
C LYS A 329 11.64 38.89 -4.81
N MET A 330 11.63 38.39 -6.04
CA MET A 330 10.41 38.15 -6.81
C MET A 330 9.46 37.17 -6.10
N ALA A 331 10.00 36.12 -5.47
CA ALA A 331 9.23 35.17 -4.67
C ALA A 331 8.65 35.80 -3.39
N ALA A 332 9.39 36.69 -2.73
CA ALA A 332 8.95 37.43 -1.54
C ALA A 332 7.85 38.46 -1.87
N ASP A 333 7.96 39.11 -3.02
CA ASP A 333 6.99 40.08 -3.53
C ASP A 333 5.72 39.40 -4.11
N GLY A 334 5.76 38.07 -4.29
CA GLY A 334 4.62 37.26 -4.74
C GLY A 334 4.45 37.24 -6.25
N GLU A 335 5.44 37.69 -7.01
CA GLU A 335 5.48 37.78 -8.47
C GLU A 335 5.82 36.41 -9.10
N TRP A 336 5.02 35.39 -8.79
CA TRP A 336 5.30 34.00 -9.20
C TRP A 336 5.24 33.76 -10.71
N ASP A 337 4.39 34.51 -11.43
CA ASP A 337 4.27 34.40 -12.89
C ASP A 337 5.49 35.01 -13.59
N GLU A 338 5.96 36.18 -13.13
CA GLU A 338 7.14 36.86 -13.67
C GLU A 338 8.44 36.09 -13.33
N LEU A 339 8.52 35.55 -12.11
CA LEU A 339 9.63 34.67 -11.71
C LEU A 339 9.73 33.46 -12.64
N LYS A 340 8.60 32.86 -13.00
CA LYS A 340 8.57 31.69 -13.88
C LYS A 340 8.96 32.02 -15.31
N GLU A 341 8.49 33.15 -15.84
CA GLU A 341 8.91 33.63 -17.17
C GLU A 341 10.42 33.94 -17.20
N TRP A 342 10.95 34.51 -16.11
CA TRP A 342 12.38 34.78 -15.96
C TRP A 342 13.19 33.48 -15.92
N GLN A 343 12.79 32.50 -15.10
CA GLN A 343 13.39 31.16 -15.01
C GLN A 343 13.37 30.43 -16.38
N ASP A 344 12.25 30.49 -17.11
CA ASP A 344 12.13 29.87 -18.44
C ASP A 344 13.03 30.56 -19.49
N SER A 345 13.38 31.84 -19.30
CA SER A 345 14.25 32.61 -20.20
C SER A 345 15.75 32.43 -19.93
N VAL A 346 16.13 32.14 -18.68
CA VAL A 346 17.53 32.03 -18.23
C VAL A 346 17.87 30.57 -17.92
N LYS A 347 18.41 29.84 -18.91
CA LYS A 347 18.82 28.44 -18.70
C LYS A 347 19.92 28.33 -17.64
N GLY A 348 19.57 27.84 -16.44
CA GLY A 348 20.54 27.49 -15.40
C GLY A 348 20.90 28.61 -14.44
N GLY A 349 20.09 29.69 -14.37
CA GLY A 349 20.20 30.69 -13.30
C GLY A 349 21.46 31.56 -13.33
N VAL A 350 22.05 31.80 -14.50
CA VAL A 350 23.15 32.76 -14.70
C VAL A 350 22.71 33.76 -15.77
N GLU A 351 22.77 35.06 -15.47
CA GLU A 351 22.45 36.14 -16.43
C GLU A 351 23.36 36.14 -17.67
#